data_AF-A0A937QE47-F1
#
_entry.id   AF-A0A937QE47-F1
#
_cell.length_a   1.000
_cell.length_b   1.000
_cell.length_c   1.000
_cell.angle_alpha   90.00
_cell.angle_beta   90.00
_cell.angle_gamma   90.00
#
_symmetry.space_group_name_H-M   'P 1'
#
loop_
_entity.id
_entity.type
_entity.pdbx_description
1 polymer ?
#
loop_
_entity_poly.entity_id
_entity_poly.type
_entity_poly.pdbx_seq_one_letter_code
_entity_poly.pdbx_strand_id
1 'polypeptide(L)'
;MITATQKIRILKSLAWDYRVQGDRLLEVLLGLRDKEGPFDQAKIFLRALERLPWHDILEIMGKEMVKQLLTPERVAKLRFPQQRKRYERIRKILQGEPVSLSGWDPNHRETYKRSLLSNRWHRFKPAL
;
A
#
# COMPACT_ATOMS: atom_id res chain seq x y z
N MET A 1 7.85 3.16 -19.91
CA MET A 1 6.42 3.09 -20.30
C MET A 1 6.07 1.64 -20.56
N ILE A 2 5.26 1.06 -19.67
CA ILE A 2 4.75 -0.31 -19.81
C ILE A 2 3.76 -0.38 -20.97
N THR A 3 3.86 -1.42 -21.81
CA THR A 3 2.92 -1.66 -22.92
C THR A 3 1.59 -2.22 -22.42
N ALA A 4 0.50 -2.06 -23.20
CA ALA A 4 -0.81 -2.60 -22.83
C ALA A 4 -0.76 -4.10 -22.49
N THR A 5 -0.03 -4.88 -23.28
CA THR A 5 0.18 -6.32 -23.06
C THR A 5 0.88 -6.62 -21.73
N GLN A 6 1.87 -5.80 -21.34
CA GLN A 6 2.54 -5.95 -20.06
C GLN A 6 1.61 -5.58 -18.90
N LYS A 7 0.77 -4.54 -19.03
CA LYS A 7 -0.25 -4.21 -18.02
C LYS A 7 -1.20 -5.38 -17.79
N ILE A 8 -1.70 -5.97 -18.87
CA ILE A 8 -2.57 -7.16 -18.83
C ILE A 8 -1.87 -8.31 -18.10
N ARG A 9 -0.59 -8.56 -18.37
CA ARG A 9 0.19 -9.61 -17.71
C ARG A 9 0.32 -9.36 -16.20
N ILE A 10 0.58 -8.12 -15.77
CA ILE A 10 0.68 -7.77 -14.35
C ILE A 10 -0.68 -7.85 -13.66
N LEU A 11 -1.76 -7.38 -14.30
CA LEU A 11 -3.11 -7.51 -13.75
C LEU A 11 -3.53 -8.98 -13.60
N LYS A 12 -3.14 -9.82 -14.56
CA LYS A 12 -3.37 -11.27 -14.46
C LYS A 12 -2.60 -11.90 -13.31
N SER A 13 -1.37 -11.47 -13.03
CA SER A 13 -0.59 -12.00 -11.90
C SER A 13 -1.18 -11.58 -10.54
N LEU A 14 -1.86 -10.43 -10.46
CA LEU A 14 -2.58 -10.02 -9.24
C LEU A 14 -3.77 -10.93 -8.89
N ALA A 15 -4.40 -11.51 -9.90
CA ALA A 15 -5.60 -12.33 -9.80
C ALA A 15 -5.35 -13.80 -10.14
N TRP A 16 -4.11 -14.29 -9.95
CA TRP A 16 -3.68 -15.64 -10.28
C TRP A 16 -4.56 -16.76 -9.68
N ASP A 17 -5.23 -16.45 -8.56
CA ASP A 17 -6.13 -17.33 -7.81
C ASP A 17 -7.52 -17.47 -8.44
N TYR A 18 -7.83 -16.73 -9.49
CA TYR A 18 -9.12 -16.77 -10.18
C TYR A 18 -8.97 -16.98 -11.68
N ARG A 19 -9.98 -17.62 -12.28
CA ARG A 19 -10.12 -17.71 -13.73
C ARG A 19 -10.71 -16.41 -14.27
N VAL A 20 -9.86 -15.41 -14.45
CA VAL A 20 -10.22 -14.08 -14.97
C VAL A 20 -9.37 -13.71 -16.18
N GLN A 21 -9.92 -12.88 -17.06
CA GLN A 21 -9.21 -12.39 -18.24
C GLN A 21 -8.54 -11.05 -17.91
N GLY A 22 -7.27 -10.89 -18.29
CA GLY A 22 -6.46 -9.73 -17.87
C GLY A 22 -6.83 -8.43 -18.59
N ASP A 23 -7.32 -8.53 -19.83
CA ASP A 23 -7.96 -7.47 -20.59
C ASP A 23 -9.23 -6.97 -19.89
N ARG A 24 -10.10 -7.86 -19.43
CA ARG A 24 -11.29 -7.49 -18.65
C ARG A 24 -10.93 -6.85 -17.31
N LEU A 25 -9.88 -7.32 -16.63
CA LEU A 25 -9.38 -6.64 -15.43
C LEU A 25 -8.90 -5.21 -15.73
N LEU A 26 -8.32 -4.98 -16.92
CA LEU A 26 -7.93 -3.65 -17.35
C LEU A 26 -9.17 -2.78 -17.61
N GLU A 27 -10.22 -3.32 -18.24
CA GLU A 27 -11.52 -2.62 -18.39
C GLU A 27 -12.11 -2.22 -17.04
N VAL A 28 -12.08 -3.12 -16.05
CA VAL A 28 -12.54 -2.84 -14.69
C VAL A 28 -11.73 -1.73 -14.03
N LEU A 29 -10.41 -1.78 -14.21
CA LEU A 29 -9.52 -0.77 -13.65
C LEU A 29 -9.81 0.61 -14.25
N LEU A 30 -10.08 0.68 -15.56
CA LEU A 30 -10.42 1.91 -16.29
C LEU A 30 -11.86 2.39 -16.08
N GLY A 31 -12.70 1.62 -15.38
CA GLY A 31 -14.12 1.95 -15.17
C GLY A 31 -14.99 1.71 -16.40
N LEU A 32 -14.50 0.98 -17.40
CA LEU A 32 -15.28 0.55 -18.58
C LEU A 32 -16.18 -0.65 -18.26
N ARG A 33 -15.89 -1.35 -17.15
CA ARG A 33 -16.62 -2.51 -16.66
C ARG A 33 -16.72 -2.42 -15.14
N ASP A 34 -17.84 -2.84 -14.56
CA ASP A 34 -18.02 -2.77 -13.10
C ASP A 34 -17.17 -3.80 -12.34
N LYS A 35 -17.10 -5.03 -12.87
CA LYS A 35 -16.41 -6.16 -12.24
C LYS A 35 -16.00 -7.24 -13.22
N GLU A 36 -14.97 -8.00 -12.85
CA GLU A 36 -14.55 -9.25 -13.50
C GLU A 36 -14.33 -10.32 -12.42
N GLY A 37 -15.17 -11.36 -12.42
CA GLY A 37 -15.23 -12.32 -11.32
C GLY A 37 -15.51 -11.61 -9.97
N PRO A 38 -14.69 -11.84 -8.93
CA PRO A 38 -14.85 -11.18 -7.63
C PRO A 38 -14.22 -9.77 -7.57
N PHE A 39 -13.55 -9.31 -8.64
CA PHE A 39 -12.75 -8.10 -8.64
C PHE A 39 -13.54 -6.90 -9.16
N ASP A 40 -13.65 -5.89 -8.30
CA ASP A 40 -14.01 -4.52 -8.67
C ASP A 40 -12.74 -3.65 -8.69
N GLN A 41 -12.86 -2.38 -9.11
CA GLN A 41 -11.73 -1.46 -9.18
C GLN A 41 -11.01 -1.31 -7.82
N ALA A 42 -11.77 -1.29 -6.72
CA ALA A 42 -11.23 -1.14 -5.38
C ALA A 42 -10.39 -2.35 -4.95
N LYS A 43 -10.85 -3.57 -5.21
CA LYS A 43 -10.12 -4.81 -4.90
C LYS A 43 -8.86 -4.96 -5.76
N ILE A 44 -8.92 -4.61 -7.04
CA ILE A 44 -7.74 -4.59 -7.91
C ILE A 44 -6.72 -3.62 -7.33
N PHE A 45 -7.15 -2.42 -6.96
CA PHE A 45 -6.29 -1.40 -6.35
C PHE A 45 -5.66 -1.88 -5.04
N LEU A 46 -6.45 -2.42 -4.11
CA LEU A 46 -5.93 -2.93 -2.83
C LEU A 46 -4.89 -4.04 -3.05
N ARG A 47 -5.16 -4.98 -3.95
CA ARG A 47 -4.19 -6.04 -4.27
C ARG A 47 -2.93 -5.51 -4.93
N ALA A 48 -3.05 -4.49 -5.79
CA ALA A 48 -1.90 -3.83 -6.38
C ALA A 48 -1.01 -3.22 -5.28
N LEU A 49 -1.60 -2.47 -4.34
CA LEU A 49 -0.87 -1.90 -3.20
C LEU A 49 -0.15 -2.97 -2.36
N GLU A 50 -0.77 -4.15 -2.21
CA GLU A 50 -0.24 -5.23 -1.38
C GLU A 50 0.87 -6.04 -2.03
N ARG A 51 0.78 -6.26 -3.35
CA ARG A 51 1.60 -7.25 -4.08
C ARG A 51 2.58 -6.64 -5.07
N LEU A 52 2.36 -5.41 -5.52
CA LEU A 52 3.21 -4.76 -6.51
C LEU A 52 4.15 -3.73 -5.89
N PRO A 53 5.32 -3.51 -6.50
CA PRO A 53 6.14 -2.37 -6.16
C PRO A 53 5.46 -1.07 -6.60
N TRP A 54 5.81 0.02 -5.92
CA TRP A 54 5.20 1.34 -6.14
C TRP A 54 5.32 1.86 -7.58
N HIS A 55 6.43 1.57 -8.26
CA HIS A 55 6.64 2.00 -9.64
C HIS A 55 5.65 1.33 -10.60
N ASP A 56 5.41 0.03 -10.47
CA ASP A 56 4.45 -0.70 -11.30
C ASP A 56 3.03 -0.16 -11.12
N ILE A 57 2.66 0.17 -9.88
CA ILE A 57 1.36 0.77 -9.57
C ILE A 57 1.19 2.08 -10.34
N LEU A 58 2.21 2.95 -10.29
CA LEU A 58 2.18 4.23 -11.02
C LEU A 58 2.19 4.06 -12.54
N GLU A 59 2.92 3.09 -13.09
CA GLU A 59 2.96 2.87 -14.54
C GLU A 59 1.66 2.26 -15.08
N ILE A 60 0.99 1.40 -14.30
CA ILE A 60 -0.29 0.80 -14.70
C ILE A 60 -1.40 1.82 -14.60
N MET A 61 -1.50 2.51 -13.46
CA MET A 61 -2.66 3.32 -13.09
C MET A 61 -2.50 4.81 -13.39
N GLY A 62 -1.26 5.30 -13.45
CA GLY A 62 -0.99 6.73 -13.50
C GLY A 62 -1.18 7.42 -12.15
N LYS A 63 -0.51 8.56 -11.99
CA LYS A 63 -0.51 9.34 -10.74
C LYS A 63 -1.91 9.80 -10.34
N GLU A 64 -2.69 10.31 -11.29
CA GLU A 64 -4.00 10.91 -10.99
C GLU A 64 -5.02 9.86 -10.52
N MET A 65 -5.07 8.70 -11.19
CA MET A 65 -5.95 7.62 -10.74
C MET A 65 -5.53 7.11 -9.36
N VAL A 66 -4.23 6.94 -9.11
CA VAL A 66 -3.76 6.54 -7.77
C VAL A 66 -4.16 7.57 -6.72
N LYS A 67 -4.02 8.86 -7.01
CA LYS A 67 -4.42 9.94 -6.07
C LYS A 67 -5.92 9.90 -5.76
N GLN A 68 -6.77 9.62 -6.75
CA GLN A 68 -8.21 9.45 -6.56
C GLN A 68 -8.55 8.18 -5.77
N LEU A 69 -7.87 7.08 -6.06
CA LEU A 69 -8.17 5.78 -5.45
C LEU A 69 -7.60 5.62 -4.04
N LEU A 70 -6.57 6.39 -3.67
CA LEU A 70 -5.88 6.28 -2.38
C LEU A 70 -6.60 7.06 -1.27
N THR A 71 -7.73 6.52 -0.82
CA THR A 71 -8.54 7.07 0.29
C THR A 71 -8.19 6.44 1.64
N PRO A 72 -8.43 7.13 2.78
CA PRO A 72 -8.13 6.58 4.10
C PRO A 72 -8.88 5.27 4.37
N GLU A 73 -10.14 5.18 3.94
CA GLU A 73 -10.96 3.98 4.06
C GLU A 73 -10.36 2.77 3.33
N ARG A 74 -9.72 2.99 2.18
CA ARG A 74 -9.06 1.93 1.41
C ARG A 74 -7.72 1.56 2.02
N VAL A 75 -6.93 2.53 2.48
CA VAL A 75 -5.67 2.26 3.20
C VAL A 75 -5.94 1.43 4.46
N ALA A 76 -7.03 1.71 5.19
CA ALA A 76 -7.43 0.93 6.36
C ALA A 76 -7.72 -0.56 6.06
N LYS A 77 -8.16 -0.88 4.83
CA LYS A 77 -8.47 -2.25 4.38
C LYS A 77 -7.24 -3.10 4.04
N LEU A 78 -6.04 -2.50 3.92
CA LEU A 78 -4.83 -3.25 3.62
C LEU A 78 -4.54 -4.28 4.72
N ARG A 79 -4.05 -5.47 4.36
CA ARG A 79 -3.81 -6.54 5.32
C ARG A 79 -2.69 -6.23 6.32
N PHE A 80 -1.61 -5.61 5.85
CA PHE A 80 -0.37 -5.47 6.63
C PHE A 80 -0.24 -4.07 7.28
N PRO A 81 -0.04 -3.98 8.62
CA PRO A 81 0.07 -2.70 9.31
C PRO A 81 1.20 -1.79 8.80
N GLN A 82 2.33 -2.38 8.38
CA GLN A 82 3.45 -1.62 7.82
C GLN A 82 3.07 -0.97 6.48
N GLN A 83 2.34 -1.68 5.63
CA GLN A 83 1.85 -1.13 4.36
C GLN A 83 0.82 -0.02 4.61
N ARG A 84 -0.08 -0.18 5.58
CA ARG A 84 -1.00 0.89 5.99
C ARG A 84 -0.25 2.18 6.32
N LYS A 85 0.75 2.11 7.21
CA LYS A 85 1.57 3.27 7.59
C LYS A 85 2.28 3.90 6.39
N ARG A 86 2.85 3.06 5.52
CA ARG A 86 3.54 3.52 4.31
C ARG A 86 2.60 4.27 3.37
N TYR A 87 1.45 3.67 3.04
CA TYR A 87 0.51 4.24 2.09
C TYR A 87 -0.28 5.42 2.67
N GLU A 88 -0.50 5.48 3.99
CA GLU A 88 -1.03 6.67 4.64
C GLU A 88 -0.07 7.85 4.49
N ARG A 89 1.24 7.61 4.64
CA ARG A 89 2.25 8.64 4.39
C ARG A 89 2.25 9.11 2.94
N ILE A 90 2.22 8.16 1.98
CA ILE A 90 2.17 8.47 0.55
C ILE A 90 0.91 9.27 0.21
N ARG A 91 -0.24 8.89 0.76
CA ARG A 91 -1.51 9.62 0.61
C ARG A 91 -1.35 11.07 1.04
N LYS A 92 -0.82 11.31 2.24
CA LYS A 92 -0.60 12.67 2.76
C LYS A 92 0.29 13.49 1.82
N ILE A 93 1.39 12.91 1.35
CA ILE A 93 2.29 13.55 0.38
C ILE A 93 1.55 13.92 -0.92
N LEU A 94 0.78 12.98 -1.50
CA LEU A 94 0.04 13.21 -2.74
C LEU A 94 -1.09 14.24 -2.59
N GLN A 95 -1.63 14.39 -1.38
CA GLN A 95 -2.69 15.34 -1.04
C GLN A 95 -2.16 16.69 -0.54
N GLY A 96 -0.83 16.83 -0.37
CA GLY A 96 -0.21 18.06 0.15
C GLY A 96 -0.41 18.25 1.65
N GLU A 97 -0.79 17.20 2.38
CA GLU A 97 -0.93 17.23 3.83
C GLU A 97 0.45 17.20 4.52
N PRO A 98 0.59 17.82 5.71
CA PRO A 98 1.83 17.80 6.45
C PRO A 98 2.19 16.38 6.90
N VAL A 99 3.44 15.98 6.62
CA VAL A 99 4.00 14.69 7.01
C VAL A 99 5.15 14.92 7.99
N SER A 100 5.17 14.18 9.10
CA SER A 100 6.31 14.21 10.02
C SER A 100 7.53 13.55 9.37
N LEU A 101 8.59 14.33 9.15
CA LEU A 101 9.82 13.91 8.48
C LEU A 101 10.61 12.86 9.29
N SER A 102 10.58 12.94 10.62
CA SER A 102 11.57 12.31 11.49
C SER A 102 11.06 11.12 12.33
N GLY A 103 9.84 10.62 12.08
CA GLY A 103 9.23 9.60 12.96
C GLY A 103 8.96 10.07 14.38
N TRP A 104 9.25 11.34 14.70
CA TRP A 104 8.87 12.06 15.92
C TRP A 104 7.38 12.42 15.91
N ASP A 105 6.53 11.42 15.72
CA ASP A 105 5.12 11.54 16.04
C ASP A 105 4.98 11.45 17.57
N PRO A 106 4.21 12.34 18.23
CA PRO A 106 3.87 12.20 19.65
C PRO A 106 3.43 10.78 20.03
N ASN A 107 2.72 10.08 19.13
CA ASN A 107 2.27 8.71 19.34
C ASN A 107 3.40 7.66 19.31
N HIS A 108 4.52 7.94 18.63
CA HIS A 108 5.68 7.05 18.58
C HIS A 108 6.66 7.27 19.74
N ARG A 109 6.60 8.42 20.43
CA ARG A 109 7.44 8.70 21.61
C ARG A 109 7.31 7.63 22.69
N GLU A 110 6.10 7.13 22.94
CA GLU A 110 5.87 6.06 23.93
C GLU A 110 6.52 4.73 23.55
N THR A 111 6.60 4.42 22.25
CA THR A 111 7.27 3.21 21.77
C THR A 111 8.78 3.30 21.98
N TYR A 112 9.37 4.47 21.69
CA TYR A 112 10.82 4.71 21.87
C TYR A 112 11.23 4.82 23.35
N LYS A 113 10.39 5.42 24.21
CA LYS A 113 10.63 5.47 25.67
C LYS A 113 10.85 4.08 26.25
N ARG A 114 10.05 3.10 25.83
CA ARG A 114 10.16 1.71 26.30
C ARG A 114 11.45 1.01 25.81
N SER A 115 11.85 1.21 24.55
CA SER A 115 13.01 0.50 23.98
C SER A 115 14.36 1.10 24.37
N LEU A 116 14.44 2.43 24.55
CA LEU A 116 15.70 3.11 24.84
C LEU A 116 16.15 2.93 26.29
N LEU A 117 15.20 2.72 27.21
CA LEU A 117 15.49 2.61 28.65
C LEU A 117 15.53 1.17 29.17
N SER A 118 14.94 0.18 28.49
CA SER A 118 14.89 -1.20 29.01
C SER A 118 16.26 -1.90 29.08
N ASN A 119 17.15 -1.62 28.13
CA ASN A 119 18.41 -2.37 27.98
C ASN A 119 19.57 -1.81 28.83
N ARG A 120 19.39 -0.68 29.51
CA ARG A 120 20.45 -0.06 30.32
C ARG A 120 20.49 -0.60 31.75
N TRP A 121 19.34 -1.04 32.30
CA TRP A 121 19.22 -1.51 33.68
C TRP A 121 19.67 -2.97 33.88
N HIS A 122 19.65 -3.81 32.84
CA HIS A 122 20.02 -5.23 32.95
C HIS A 122 21.53 -5.52 32.86
N ARG A 123 22.40 -4.51 32.76
CA ARG A 123 23.86 -4.71 32.62
C ARG A 123 24.66 -4.79 33.93
N PHE A 124 24.03 -4.59 35.09
CA PHE A 124 24.71 -4.75 36.39
C PHE A 124 24.13 -5.95 37.17
N LYS A 125 24.67 -7.14 36.92
CA LYS A 125 24.71 -8.20 37.93
C LYS A 125 26.17 -8.33 38.38
N PRO A 126 26.54 -7.96 39.62
CA PRO A 126 27.84 -8.35 40.15
C PRO A 126 27.87 -9.88 40.25
N ALA A 127 28.91 -10.49 39.70
CA ALA A 127 29.20 -11.89 39.94
C ALA A 127 29.52 -12.06 41.43
N LEU A 128 28.79 -12.96 42.10
CA LEU A 128 29.10 -13.44 43.45
C LEU A 128 30.32 -14.37 43.39
#